data_AF-A0A7C0U721-F1
#
_entry.id   AF-A0A7C0U721-F1
#
_cell.length_a   1.000
_cell.length_b   1.000
_cell.length_c   1.000
_cell.angle_alpha   90.00
_cell.angle_beta   90.00
_cell.angle_gamma   90.00
#
_symmetry.space_group_name_H-M   'P 1'
#
loop_
_entity.id
_entity.type
_entity.pdbx_description
1 polymer ?
#
loop_
_entity_poly.entity_id
_entity_poly.type
_entity_poly.pdbx_seq_one_letter_code
_entity_poly.pdbx_strand_id
1 'polypeptide(L)'
;MEKLFHPEKVAVIGVSPSQENLGRNIVWNLIRFGFQGEVICYGRRPGHIYGHRIHNELQHLPPDIDVAVILLPAPRVIEVVEVLSRR
;
A
#
# COMPACT_ATOMS: atom_id res chain seq x y z
N MET A 1 -4.03 9.03 16.98
CA MET A 1 -4.19 7.57 16.83
C MET A 1 -5.46 7.17 16.10
N GLU A 2 -6.50 8.01 16.04
CA GLU A 2 -7.75 7.70 15.33
C GLU A 2 -7.54 7.16 13.90
N LYS A 3 -6.79 7.89 13.08
CA LYS A 3 -6.45 7.48 11.70
C LYS A 3 -5.75 6.12 11.58
N LEU A 4 -5.04 5.66 12.62
CA LEU A 4 -4.37 4.37 12.59
C LEU A 4 -5.35 3.20 12.73
N PHE A 5 -6.39 3.38 13.55
CA PHE A 5 -7.35 2.31 13.87
C PHE A 5 -8.65 2.41 13.06
N HIS A 6 -8.99 3.61 12.58
CA HIS A 6 -10.14 3.88 11.71
C HIS A 6 -9.72 4.67 10.46
N PRO A 7 -8.82 4.14 9.60
CA PRO A 7 -8.41 4.81 8.37
C PRO A 7 -9.53 4.78 7.33
N GLU A 8 -9.63 5.84 6.53
CA GLU A 8 -10.45 5.87 5.31
C GLU A 8 -9.60 5.52 4.08
N LYS A 9 -8.28 5.74 4.14
CA LYS A 9 -7.36 5.44 3.03
C LYS A 9 -6.08 4.74 3.48
N VAL A 10 -5.88 3.52 2.97
CA VAL A 10 -4.70 2.68 3.27
C VAL A 10 -3.88 2.45 2.02
N ALA A 11 -2.61 2.84 2.06
CA ALA A 11 -1.64 2.49 1.03
C ALA A 11 -0.83 1.26 1.45
N VAL A 12 -0.78 0.23 0.59
CA VAL A 12 0.08 -0.94 0.80
C VAL A 12 1.25 -0.87 -0.18
N ILE A 13 2.46 -0.74 0.35
CA ILE A 13 3.70 -0.57 -0.41
C ILE A 13 4.50 -1.87 -0.40
N GLY A 14 4.96 -2.30 -1.59
CA GLY A 14 5.67 -3.57 -1.78
C GLY A 14 4.80 -4.69 -2.34
N VAL A 15 3.67 -4.32 -2.95
CA VAL A 15 2.73 -5.24 -3.59
C VAL A 15 3.24 -5.65 -4.97
N SER A 16 3.03 -6.90 -5.36
CA SER A 16 3.22 -7.35 -6.76
C SER A 16 2.20 -8.42 -7.15
N PRO A 17 2.01 -8.71 -8.45
CA PRO A 17 1.12 -9.78 -8.91
C PRO A 17 1.60 -11.20 -8.57
N SER A 18 2.87 -11.37 -8.14
CA SER A 18 3.42 -12.68 -7.81
C SER A 18 2.60 -13.36 -6.71
N GLN A 19 2.38 -14.68 -6.82
CA GLN A 19 1.70 -15.45 -5.79
C GLN A 19 2.50 -15.53 -4.47
N GLU A 20 3.83 -15.40 -4.56
CA GLU A 20 4.73 -15.46 -3.40
C GLU A 20 4.89 -14.11 -2.68
N ASN A 21 4.31 -13.03 -3.22
CA ASN A 21 4.47 -11.71 -2.64
C ASN A 21 3.61 -11.57 -1.38
N LEU A 22 4.25 -11.46 -0.22
CA LEU A 22 3.56 -11.29 1.07
C LEU A 22 2.74 -9.98 1.15
N GLY A 23 3.09 -8.94 0.39
CA GLY A 23 2.34 -7.68 0.35
C GLY A 23 0.93 -7.86 -0.22
N ARG A 24 0.78 -8.79 -1.17
CA ARG A 24 -0.52 -9.22 -1.72
C ARG A 24 -1.45 -9.78 -0.62
N ASN A 25 -0.91 -10.47 0.38
CA ASN A 25 -1.71 -11.02 1.49
C ASN A 25 -2.30 -9.91 2.37
N ILE A 26 -1.60 -8.79 2.52
CA ILE A 26 -2.12 -7.62 3.27
C ILE A 26 -3.33 -7.03 2.56
N VAL A 27 -3.22 -6.81 1.25
CA VAL A 27 -4.34 -6.34 0.41
C VAL A 27 -5.50 -7.32 0.46
N TRP A 28 -5.22 -8.62 0.36
CA TRP A 28 -6.26 -9.65 0.47
C TRP A 28 -6.95 -9.64 1.82
N ASN A 29 -6.22 -9.45 2.93
CA ASN A 29 -6.80 -9.38 4.27
C ASN A 29 -7.74 -8.17 4.40
N LEU A 30 -7.32 -6.99 3.93
CA LEU A 30 -8.17 -5.79 3.95
C LEU A 30 -9.50 -6.04 3.22
N ILE A 31 -9.44 -6.67 2.04
CA ILE A 31 -10.64 -6.99 1.26
C ILE A 31 -11.48 -8.08 1.93
N ARG A 32 -10.86 -9.20 2.31
CA ARG A 32 -11.53 -10.37 2.89
C ARG A 32 -12.28 -10.03 4.17
N PHE A 33 -11.71 -9.17 5.01
CA PHE A 33 -12.32 -8.75 6.27
C PHE A 33 -13.21 -7.52 6.13
N GLY A 34 -13.48 -7.05 4.90
CA GLY A 34 -14.48 -6.03 4.63
C GLY A 34 -14.06 -4.62 5.03
N PHE A 35 -12.78 -4.27 4.89
CA PHE A 35 -12.35 -2.88 5.03
C PHE A 35 -13.12 -1.99 4.05
N GLN A 36 -13.79 -0.96 4.57
CA GLN A 36 -14.69 -0.09 3.80
C GLN A 36 -13.97 1.11 3.18
N GLY A 37 -12.73 1.39 3.60
CA GLY A 37 -11.93 2.46 3.04
C GLY A 37 -11.25 2.09 1.71
N GLU A 38 -10.56 3.06 1.14
CA GLU A 38 -9.82 2.90 -0.11
C GLU A 38 -8.50 2.13 0.14
N VAL A 39 -8.26 1.09 -0.66
CA VAL A 39 -7.00 0.32 -0.65
C VAL A 39 -6.20 0.63 -1.90
N ILE A 40 -5.01 1.21 -1.71
CA ILE A 40 -4.14 1.66 -2.79
C ILE A 40 -2.87 0.83 -2.81
N CYS A 41 -2.58 0.19 -3.93
CA CYS A 41 -1.45 -0.73 -4.04
C CYS A 41 -0.27 -0.07 -4.76
N TYR A 42 0.93 -0.14 -4.16
CA TYR A 42 2.17 0.29 -4.80
C TYR A 42 3.22 -0.82 -4.84
N GLY A 43 3.90 -0.92 -5.97
CA GLY A 43 4.86 -1.97 -6.25
C GLY A 43 5.95 -1.55 -7.21
N ARG A 44 6.95 -2.41 -7.43
CA ARG A 44 8.01 -2.13 -8.42
C ARG A 44 7.54 -2.24 -9.87
N ARG A 45 6.49 -3.02 -10.11
CA ARG A 45 5.95 -3.29 -11.45
C ARG A 45 4.44 -3.02 -11.41
N PRO A 46 3.89 -2.40 -12.46
CA PRO A 46 2.45 -2.25 -12.56
C PRO A 46 1.77 -3.62 -12.70
N GLY A 47 0.49 -3.68 -12.35
CA GLY A 47 -0.29 -4.91 -12.43
C GLY A 47 -1.64 -4.75 -11.75
N HIS A 48 -2.35 -5.87 -11.56
CA HIS A 48 -3.62 -5.88 -10.83
C HIS A 48 -3.67 -7.08 -9.89
N ILE A 49 -4.23 -6.89 -8.70
CA ILE A 49 -4.57 -7.96 -7.76
C ILE A 49 -5.94 -7.67 -7.17
N TYR A 50 -6.81 -8.69 -7.08
CA TYR A 50 -8.12 -8.58 -6.43
C TYR A 50 -8.99 -7.39 -6.91
N GLY A 51 -8.84 -6.97 -8.16
CA GLY A 51 -9.55 -5.79 -8.71
C GLY A 51 -8.86 -4.45 -8.46
N HIS A 52 -7.75 -4.40 -7.71
CA HIS A 52 -6.98 -3.19 -7.45
C HIS A 52 -5.78 -3.09 -8.38
N ARG A 53 -5.54 -1.89 -8.93
CA ARG A 53 -4.35 -1.56 -9.70
C ARG A 53 -3.15 -1.39 -8.79
N ILE A 54 -2.01 -1.93 -9.21
CA ILE A 54 -0.69 -1.69 -8.60
C ILE A 54 -0.04 -0.54 -9.36
N HIS A 55 0.19 0.55 -8.66
CA HIS A 55 0.93 1.71 -9.14
C HIS A 55 2.44 1.48 -8.94
N ASN A 56 3.27 2.02 -9.83
CA ASN A 56 4.73 1.82 -9.82
C ASN A 56 5.53 3.10 -9.57
N GLU A 57 4.85 4.20 -9.30
CA GLU A 57 5.46 5.52 -9.15
C GLU A 57 5.04 6.13 -7.83
N LEU A 58 5.88 6.01 -6.80
CA LEU A 58 5.60 6.53 -5.46
C LEU A 58 5.43 8.06 -5.45
N GLN A 59 6.01 8.78 -6.42
CA GLN A 59 5.72 10.21 -6.62
C GLN A 59 4.25 10.51 -6.96
N HIS A 60 3.45 9.52 -7.32
CA HIS A 60 2.02 9.66 -7.59
C HIS A 60 1.11 9.18 -6.46
N LEU A 61 1.66 8.89 -5.26
CA LEU A 61 0.85 8.66 -4.06
C LEU A 61 -0.17 9.81 -3.88
N PRO A 62 -1.42 9.54 -3.52
CA PRO A 62 -2.38 10.62 -3.27
C PRO A 62 -2.06 11.38 -1.97
N PRO A 63 -2.37 12.70 -1.91
CA PRO A 63 -2.06 13.55 -0.77
C PRO A 63 -3.16 13.47 0.32
N ASP A 64 -3.34 12.32 0.95
CA ASP A 64 -4.35 12.09 2.03
C ASP A 64 -4.35 10.64 2.55
N ILE A 65 -3.19 9.97 2.56
CA ILE A 65 -3.11 8.61 3.09
C ILE A 65 -3.13 8.66 4.61
N ASP A 66 -4.06 7.92 5.22
CA ASP A 66 -4.14 7.80 6.67
C ASP A 66 -3.08 6.83 7.22
N VAL A 67 -2.91 5.69 6.54
CA VAL A 67 -1.96 4.64 6.93
C VAL A 67 -1.23 4.10 5.71
N ALA A 68 0.10 4.03 5.82
CA ALA A 68 0.96 3.32 4.88
C ALA A 68 1.50 2.04 5.51
N VAL A 69 1.20 0.90 4.91
CA VAL A 69 1.76 -0.40 5.29
C VAL A 69 2.92 -0.72 4.35
N ILE A 70 4.14 -0.79 4.90
CA ILE A 70 5.37 -0.97 4.11
C ILE A 70 5.90 -2.38 4.30
N LEU A 71 5.92 -3.17 3.22
CA LEU A 71 6.54 -4.50 3.20
C LEU A 71 7.56 -4.61 2.07
N LEU A 72 8.77 -4.17 2.36
CA LEU A 72 9.89 -4.10 1.42
C LEU A 72 11.19 -4.55 2.08
N PRO A 73 12.23 -4.91 1.29
CA PRO A 73 13.58 -5.07 1.83
C PRO A 73 14.04 -3.80 2.55
N ALA A 74 14.71 -3.96 3.70
CA ALA A 74 15.10 -2.87 4.59
C ALA A 74 15.76 -1.65 3.89
N PRO A 75 16.68 -1.82 2.92
CA PRO A 75 17.31 -0.67 2.27
C PRO A 75 16.36 0.28 1.54
N ARG A 76 15.17 -0.20 1.14
CA ARG A 76 14.17 0.61 0.43
C ARG A 76 13.16 1.29 1.35
N VAL A 77 13.14 0.94 2.64
CA VAL A 77 12.14 1.48 3.57
C VAL A 77 12.35 2.98 3.78
N ILE A 78 13.60 3.43 3.91
CA ILE A 78 13.89 4.86 4.11
C ILE A 78 13.39 5.70 2.93
N GLU A 79 13.64 5.28 1.70
CA GLU A 79 13.17 5.98 0.49
C GLU A 79 11.64 6.18 0.51
N VAL A 80 10.89 5.14 0.89
CA VAL A 80 9.41 5.21 0.98
C VAL A 80 8.97 6.14 2.09
N VAL A 81 9.59 6.05 3.27
CA VAL A 81 9.27 6.91 4.42
C VAL A 81 9.54 8.38 4.09
N GLU A 82 10.64 8.69 3.40
CA GLU A 82 10.95 10.05 2.97
C GLU A 82 9.88 10.60 2.01
N VAL A 83 9.42 9.81 1.05
CA VAL A 83 8.35 10.22 0.13
C VAL A 83 7.03 10.48 0.87
N LEU A 84 6.68 9.63 1.84
CA LEU A 84 5.46 9.78 2.63
C LEU A 84 5.54 10.97 3.60
N SER A 85 6.72 11.27 4.16
CA SER A 85 6.92 12.38 5.11
C SER A 85 6.72 13.78 4.51
N ARG A 86 6.78 13.89 3.18
CA ARG A 86 6.65 15.16 2.45
C ARG A 86 5.22 15.46 2.00
N ARG A 87 4.25 14.64 2.41
CA ARG A 87 2.84 14.72 2.03
C ARG A 87 1.99 14.86 3.29
#